data_AF-A0A6A4CUW3-F1
#
_entry.id   AF-A0A6A4CUW3-F1
#
_cell.length_a   1.000
_cell.length_b   1.000
_cell.length_c   1.000
_cell.angle_alpha   90.00
_cell.angle_beta   90.00
_cell.angle_gamma   90.00
#
_symmetry.space_group_name_H-M   'P 1'
#
loop_
_entity.id
_entity.type
_entity.pdbx_description
1 polymer ?
#
loop_
_entity_poly.entity_id
_entity_poly.type
_entity_poly.pdbx_seq_one_letter_code
_entity_poly.pdbx_strand_id
1 'polypeptide(L)'
;MPPHNTATTELNGKVLDALVQAKQITSVPHREGLLGLVERFHRSWKDMVVMYVAEAQDDWDQWLYCGAWAYNWAKHSSTGNSSNELMMGRRLRAPSELLRSNSVTQ
;
A
#
# COMPACT_ATOMS: atom_id res chain seq x y z
N MET A 1 35.50 8.52 -13.03
CA MET A 1 35.14 7.25 -12.34
C MET A 1 33.66 7.33 -11.99
N PRO A 2 32.78 6.50 -12.58
CA PRO A 2 31.36 6.56 -12.27
C PRO A 2 31.11 5.96 -10.87
N PRO A 3 30.15 6.49 -10.10
CA PRO A 3 29.92 6.07 -8.71
C PRO A 3 29.35 4.64 -8.66
N HIS A 4 29.81 3.86 -7.68
CA HIS A 4 29.52 2.43 -7.45
C HIS A 4 28.02 2.01 -7.39
N ASN A 5 27.05 2.93 -7.47
CA ASN A 5 25.61 2.66 -7.35
C ASN A 5 24.84 2.57 -8.68
N THR A 6 25.46 2.90 -9.82
CA THR A 6 24.75 2.92 -11.12
C THR A 6 24.45 1.51 -11.64
N ALA A 7 25.38 0.57 -11.47
CA ALA A 7 25.23 -0.80 -11.95
C ALA A 7 24.03 -1.54 -11.31
N THR A 8 23.82 -1.38 -10.01
CA THR A 8 22.72 -2.03 -9.27
C THR A 8 21.36 -1.45 -9.67
N THR A 9 21.30 -0.13 -9.91
CA THR A 9 20.08 0.56 -10.31
C THR A 9 19.68 0.17 -11.74
N GLU A 10 20.65 0.08 -12.65
CA GLU A 10 20.43 -0.37 -14.04
C GLU A 10 19.97 -1.83 -14.11
N LEU A 11 20.52 -2.70 -13.28
CA LEU A 11 20.10 -4.10 -13.20
C LEU A 11 18.64 -4.22 -12.74
N ASN A 12 18.26 -3.46 -11.69
CA ASN A 12 16.89 -3.41 -11.19
C ASN A 12 15.91 -2.84 -12.22
N GLY A 13 16.31 -1.81 -12.97
CA GLY A 13 15.48 -1.24 -14.04
C GLY A 13 15.20 -2.23 -15.16
N LYS A 14 16.21 -3.01 -15.58
CA LYS A 14 16.05 -4.06 -16.58
C LYS A 14 15.15 -5.21 -16.12
N VAL A 15 15.26 -5.61 -14.85
CA VAL A 15 14.41 -6.66 -14.26
C VAL A 15 12.95 -6.22 -14.17
N LEU A 16 12.69 -4.96 -13.76
CA LEU A 16 11.33 -4.41 -13.68
C LEU A 16 10.66 -4.31 -15.07
N ASP A 17 11.42 -3.91 -16.09
CA ASP A 17 10.93 -3.83 -17.46
C ASP A 17 10.59 -5.22 -18.01
N ALA A 18 11.45 -6.21 -17.77
CA ALA A 18 11.26 -7.57 -18.24
C ALA A 18 10.11 -8.32 -17.53
N LEU A 19 9.94 -8.14 -16.22
CA LEU A 19 8.98 -8.91 -15.43
C LEU A 19 7.61 -8.23 -15.30
N VAL A 20 7.59 -6.91 -15.16
CA VAL A 20 6.37 -6.16 -14.82
C VAL A 20 5.91 -5.30 -16.02
N GLN A 21 6.70 -5.21 -17.10
CA GLN A 21 6.46 -4.32 -18.24
C GLN A 21 6.22 -2.87 -17.79
N ALA A 22 6.83 -2.50 -16.66
CA ALA A 22 6.68 -1.21 -16.04
C ALA A 22 7.98 -0.43 -16.20
N LYS A 23 7.88 0.75 -16.82
CA LYS A 23 9.01 1.65 -16.94
C LYS A 23 9.40 2.16 -15.55
N GLN A 24 10.59 1.79 -15.08
CA GLN A 24 11.15 2.37 -13.86
C GLN A 24 11.36 3.88 -14.07
N ILE A 25 10.65 4.69 -13.31
CA ILE A 25 10.89 6.13 -13.24
C ILE A 25 11.83 6.35 -12.05
N THR A 26 13.14 6.45 -12.32
CA THR A 26 14.11 6.73 -11.26
C THR A 26 13.80 8.09 -10.65
N SER A 27 13.53 8.08 -9.34
CA SER A 27 13.36 9.28 -8.54
C SER A 27 14.61 10.17 -8.66
N VAL A 28 14.51 11.28 -9.39
CA VAL A 28 15.41 12.43 -9.20
C VAL A 28 15.34 12.84 -7.72
N PRO A 29 16.44 13.22 -7.06
CA PRO A 29 16.37 13.69 -5.68
C PRO A 29 15.29 14.78 -5.57
N HIS A 30 14.37 14.64 -4.62
CA HIS A 30 13.33 15.64 -4.33
C HIS A 30 12.18 15.80 -5.33
N ARG A 31 11.64 14.72 -5.92
CA ARG A 31 10.27 14.78 -6.50
C ARG A 31 9.20 14.53 -5.43
N GLU A 32 9.02 15.53 -4.58
CA GLU A 32 8.21 15.55 -3.35
C GLU A 32 6.75 15.11 -3.57
N GLY A 33 6.18 15.35 -4.76
CA GLY A 33 4.79 14.99 -5.07
C GLY A 33 4.51 13.49 -5.14
N LEU A 34 5.34 12.72 -5.87
CA LEU A 34 5.13 11.28 -6.08
C LEU A 34 5.66 10.45 -4.91
N LEU A 35 6.86 10.79 -4.44
CA LEU A 35 7.48 10.10 -3.30
C LEU A 35 6.72 10.43 -2.01
N GLY A 36 6.26 11.67 -1.83
CA GLY A 36 5.56 12.08 -0.62
C GLY A 36 4.24 11.34 -0.39
N LEU A 37 3.53 10.92 -1.45
CA LEU A 37 2.34 10.07 -1.29
C LEU A 37 2.69 8.67 -0.81
N VAL A 38 3.70 8.05 -1.41
CA VAL A 38 4.21 6.72 -1.01
C VAL A 38 4.78 6.75 0.40
N GLU A 39 5.50 7.81 0.78
CA GLU A 39 6.05 8.01 2.11
C GLU A 39 4.95 8.21 3.17
N ARG A 40 3.92 9.02 2.88
CA ARG A 40 2.76 9.19 3.77
C ARG A 40 2.00 7.88 3.94
N PHE A 41 1.78 7.14 2.85
CA PHE A 41 1.19 5.81 2.90
C PHE A 41 2.00 4.88 3.81
N HIS A 42 3.31 4.72 3.54
CA HIS A 42 4.16 3.84 4.33
C HIS A 42 4.22 4.23 5.80
N ARG A 43 4.17 5.53 6.13
CA ARG A 43 4.15 6.00 7.52
C ARG A 43 2.88 5.52 8.23
N SER A 44 1.70 5.86 7.70
CA SER A 44 0.43 5.45 8.30
C SER A 44 0.26 3.93 8.37
N TRP A 45 0.71 3.22 7.32
CA TRP A 45 0.65 1.77 7.28
C TRP A 45 1.55 1.14 8.34
N LYS A 46 2.79 1.62 8.51
CA LYS A 46 3.69 1.17 9.58
C LYS A 46 3.10 1.45 10.96
N ASP A 47 2.53 2.64 11.17
CA ASP A 47 1.89 3.01 12.43
C ASP A 47 0.76 2.04 12.81
N MET A 48 0.01 1.54 11.82
CA MET A 48 -1.02 0.51 12.05
C MET A 48 -0.42 -0.87 12.33
N VAL A 49 0.59 -1.29 11.57
CA VAL A 49 1.21 -2.62 11.73
C VAL A 49 1.85 -2.74 13.11
N VAL A 50 2.60 -1.74 13.56
CA VAL A 50 3.30 -1.72 14.86
C VAL A 50 2.36 -1.92 16.05
N MET A 51 1.06 -1.60 15.92
CA MET A 51 0.08 -1.85 16.98
C MET A 51 -0.22 -3.33 17.21
N TYR A 52 0.09 -4.20 16.25
CA TYR A 52 -0.23 -5.64 16.30
C TYR A 52 1.00 -6.54 16.36
N VAL A 53 2.17 -6.04 15.93
CA VAL A 53 3.42 -6.81 16.02
C VAL A 53 3.76 -7.10 17.48
N ALA A 54 4.19 -8.32 17.75
CA ALA A 54 4.68 -8.73 19.06
C ALA A 54 5.90 -7.89 19.50
N GLU A 55 6.16 -7.85 20.81
CA GLU A 55 7.35 -7.17 21.35
C GLU A 55 8.66 -7.72 20.76
N ALA A 56 8.68 -9.01 20.41
CA ALA A 56 9.81 -9.69 19.77
C ALA A 56 10.02 -9.29 18.29
N GLN A 57 9.05 -8.61 17.67
CA GLN A 57 9.10 -8.12 16.27
C GLN A 57 9.33 -9.22 15.22
N ASP A 58 8.91 -10.45 15.48
CA ASP A 58 9.13 -11.62 14.64
C ASP A 58 7.88 -12.06 13.85
N ASP A 59 6.74 -11.40 14.03
CA ASP A 59 5.45 -11.72 13.41
C ASP A 59 4.90 -10.59 12.52
N TRP A 60 5.70 -9.56 12.22
CA TRP A 60 5.28 -8.39 11.44
C TRP A 60 4.72 -8.73 10.06
N ASP A 61 5.24 -9.79 9.44
CA ASP A 61 4.84 -10.27 8.11
C ASP A 61 3.40 -10.77 8.08
N GLN A 62 2.91 -11.31 9.19
CA GLN A 62 1.53 -11.80 9.35
C GLN A 62 0.52 -10.63 9.34
N TRP A 63 0.94 -9.45 9.78
CA TRP A 63 0.09 -8.26 9.92
C TRP A 63 0.06 -7.35 8.70
N LEU A 64 0.95 -7.56 7.72
CA LEU A 64 1.05 -6.69 6.54
C LEU A 64 -0.26 -6.62 5.75
N TYR A 65 -0.88 -7.78 5.53
CA TYR A 65 -2.13 -7.87 4.79
C TYR A 65 -3.26 -7.16 5.54
N CYS A 66 -3.35 -7.37 6.86
CA CYS A 66 -4.33 -6.71 7.72
C CYS A 66 -4.16 -5.18 7.70
N GLY A 67 -2.93 -4.69 7.83
CA GLY A 67 -2.63 -3.26 7.78
C GLY A 67 -2.97 -2.63 6.42
N ALA A 68 -2.64 -3.30 5.32
CA ALA A 68 -2.98 -2.81 3.97
C ALA A 68 -4.50 -2.82 3.73
N TRP A 69 -5.19 -3.86 4.20
CA TRP A 69 -6.64 -3.95 4.09
C TRP A 69 -7.33 -2.85 4.91
N ALA A 70 -6.93 -2.65 6.16
CA ALA A 70 -7.43 -1.59 7.02
C ALA A 70 -7.23 -0.20 6.40
N TYR A 71 -6.03 0.09 5.86
CA TYR A 71 -5.76 1.34 5.14
C TYR A 71 -6.71 1.54 3.97
N ASN A 72 -6.86 0.52 3.12
CA ASN A 72 -7.65 0.61 1.90
C ASN A 72 -9.15 0.78 2.18
N TRP A 73 -9.63 0.28 3.31
CA TRP A 73 -11.02 0.40 3.77
C TRP A 73 -11.30 1.67 4.57
N ALA A 74 -10.30 2.24 5.22
CA ALA A 74 -10.45 3.46 6.00
C ALA A 74 -10.78 4.65 5.08
N LYS A 75 -11.75 5.46 5.48
CA LYS A 75 -12.06 6.71 4.78
C LYS A 75 -10.99 7.74 5.08
N HIS A 76 -10.43 8.34 4.04
CA HIS A 76 -9.51 9.46 4.21
C HIS A 76 -10.30 10.75 4.48
N SER A 77 -9.86 11.50 5.48
CA SER A 77 -10.49 12.77 5.88
C SER A 77 -10.47 13.83 4.78
N SER A 78 -9.45 13.81 3.90
CA SER A 78 -9.30 14.77 2.80
C SER A 78 -10.25 14.51 1.64
N THR A 79 -10.58 13.25 1.35
CA THR A 79 -11.40 12.86 0.19
C THR A 79 -12.80 12.42 0.58
N GLY A 80 -13.05 12.13 1.86
CA GLY A 80 -14.30 11.55 2.37
C GLY A 80 -14.55 10.10 1.94
N ASN A 81 -13.64 9.53 1.15
CA ASN A 81 -13.74 8.20 0.55
C ASN A 81 -12.54 7.35 0.96
N SER A 82 -12.73 6.05 0.99
CA SER A 82 -11.64 5.09 1.14
C SER A 82 -10.86 4.92 -0.17
N SER A 83 -9.60 4.51 -0.07
CA SER A 83 -8.79 4.25 -1.26
C SER A 83 -9.43 3.19 -2.16
N ASN A 84 -10.07 2.18 -1.57
CA ASN A 84 -10.75 1.13 -2.33
C ASN A 84 -12.02 1.63 -3.04
N GLU A 85 -12.79 2.53 -2.41
CA GLU A 85 -13.93 3.19 -3.05
C GLU A 85 -13.52 3.97 -4.29
N LEU A 86 -12.41 4.72 -4.20
CA LEU A 86 -11.87 5.48 -5.32
C LEU A 86 -11.38 4.59 -6.47
N MET A 87 -10.75 3.45 -6.15
CA MET A 87 -10.22 2.52 -7.15
C MET A 87 -11.33 1.68 -7.82
N MET A 88 -12.31 1.22 -7.06
CA MET A 88 -13.35 0.31 -7.55
C MET A 88 -14.60 1.03 -8.08
N GLY A 89 -14.72 2.34 -7.84
CA GLY A 89 -15.90 3.14 -8.20
C GLY A 89 -17.17 2.77 -7.41
N ARG A 90 -17.04 1.99 -6.34
CA ARG A 90 -18.16 1.55 -5.48
C ARG A 90 -17.70 1.33 -4.05
N ARG A 91 -18.62 1.51 -3.10
CA ARG A 91 -18.40 1.12 -1.70
C ARG A 91 -18.31 -0.39 -1.58
N LEU A 92 -17.19 -0.87 -1.06
CA LEU A 92 -17.08 -2.27 -0.67
C LEU A 92 -17.88 -2.52 0.61
N ARG A 93 -18.54 -3.67 0.67
CA ARG A 93 -19.33 -4.11 1.82
C ARG A 93 -18.55 -5.09 2.64
N ALA A 94 -18.45 -4.85 3.95
CA ALA A 94 -17.67 -5.73 4.82
C ALA A 94 -18.30 -7.13 4.83
N PRO A 95 -17.54 -8.21 5.07
CA PRO A 95 -18.10 -9.56 5.16
C PRO A 95 -19.29 -9.65 6.14
N SER A 96 -19.24 -8.91 7.25
CA SER A 96 -20.33 -8.81 8.22
C SER A 96 -21.60 -8.15 7.66
N GLU A 97 -21.47 -7.14 6.80
CA GLU A 97 -22.59 -6.49 6.11
C GLU A 97 -23.22 -7.43 5.08
N LEU A 98 -22.39 -8.21 4.36
CA LEU A 98 -22.87 -9.23 3.42
C LEU A 98 -23.66 -10.33 4.12
N LEU A 99 -23.13 -10.84 5.25
CA LEU A 99 -23.79 -11.86 6.06
C LEU A 99 -25.15 -11.37 6.58
N ARG A 100 -25.24 -10.13 7.06
CA ARG A 100 -26.53 -9.53 7.49
C ARG A 100 -27.53 -9.36 6.35
N SER A 101 -27.06 -9.00 5.15
CA SER A 101 -27.96 -8.84 4.00
C SER A 101 -28.62 -10.17 3.58
N ASN A 102 -27.87 -11.27 3.67
CA ASN A 102 -28.39 -12.60 3.34
C ASN A 102 -29.34 -13.13 4.42
N SER A 103 -29.11 -12.80 5.71
CA SER A 103 -29.99 -13.25 6.80
C SER A 103 -31.34 -12.53 6.87
N VAL A 104 -31.47 -11.35 6.24
CA VAL A 104 -32.72 -10.57 6.21
C VAL A 104 -33.60 -10.94 5.00
N THR A 105 -33.07 -11.72 4.06
CA THR A 105 -33.80 -12.16 2.84
C THR A 105 -34.41 -13.56 2.98
N GLN A 106 -34.58 -14.06 4.21
CA GLN A 106 -35.34 -15.28 4.52
C GLN A 106 -36.53 -14.99 5.41
#